data_AF-A0AAV2S0Y0-F1
#
_entry.id   AF-A0AAV2S0Y0-F1
#
_cell.length_a   1.000
_cell.length_b   1.000
_cell.length_c   1.000
_cell.angle_alpha   90.00
_cell.angle_beta   90.00
_cell.angle_gamma   90.00
#
_symmetry.space_group_name_H-M   'P 1'
#
loop_
_entity.id
_entity.type
_entity.pdbx_description
1 polymer ?
#
loop_
_entity_poly.entity_id
_entity_poly.type
_entity_poly.pdbx_seq_one_letter_code
_entity_poly.pdbx_strand_id
1 'polypeptide(L)'
;NHEVIANNFSTFDGTGFDPTKPTKFITHGFNSNGDSDWVKDMAQELLDYGDFNVFRVNWKGGAYFFYKLATANTRVVGLEIGYLVNWMINYFSLDPANVHLIGHSLGSHISGDMC
;
A
#
# COMPACT_ATOMS: atom_id res chain seq x y z
N ASN A 1 -2.50 14.19 -3.37
CA ASN A 1 -2.65 12.74 -3.07
C ASN A 1 -3.78 12.21 -3.91
N HIS A 2 -3.52 11.18 -4.71
CA HIS A 2 -4.53 10.46 -5.49
C HIS A 2 -4.95 9.21 -4.71
N GLU A 3 -6.24 8.92 -4.68
CA GLU A 3 -6.77 7.65 -4.18
C GLU A 3 -6.91 6.69 -5.37
N VAL A 4 -6.36 5.48 -5.24
CA VAL A 4 -6.43 4.44 -6.26
C VAL A 4 -7.34 3.32 -5.80
N ILE A 5 -8.14 2.78 -6.73
CA ILE A 5 -9.13 1.74 -6.42
C ILE A 5 -9.02 0.65 -7.49
N ALA A 6 -8.94 -0.61 -7.05
CA ALA A 6 -8.97 -1.75 -7.96
C ALA A 6 -10.26 -1.76 -8.79
N ASN A 7 -10.19 -2.26 -10.03
CA ASN A 7 -11.27 -2.23 -11.03
C ASN A 7 -11.71 -0.84 -11.49
N ASN A 8 -10.99 0.22 -11.15
CA ASN A 8 -11.30 1.55 -11.64
C ASN A 8 -10.06 2.22 -12.22
N PHE A 9 -9.86 2.02 -13.53
CA PHE A 9 -8.75 2.60 -14.30
C PHE A 9 -8.64 4.11 -14.13
N SER A 10 -9.78 4.82 -14.06
CA SER A 10 -9.77 6.29 -13.95
C SER A 10 -9.11 6.81 -12.68
N THR A 11 -9.00 5.99 -11.63
CA THR A 11 -8.32 6.37 -10.39
C THR A 11 -6.79 6.44 -10.53
N PHE A 12 -6.25 5.86 -11.61
CA PHE A 12 -4.83 5.94 -11.97
C PHE A 12 -4.51 7.12 -12.89
N ASP A 13 -5.53 7.78 -13.46
CA ASP A 13 -5.33 8.91 -14.36
C ASP A 13 -4.67 10.09 -13.62
N GLY A 14 -3.61 10.63 -14.22
CA GLY A 14 -2.85 11.75 -13.63
C GLY A 14 -1.99 11.38 -12.42
N THR A 15 -1.94 10.11 -12.00
CA THR A 15 -1.08 9.67 -10.88
C THR A 15 0.39 9.58 -11.26
N GLY A 16 0.69 9.45 -12.56
CA GLY A 16 2.05 9.16 -13.04
C GLY A 16 2.49 7.70 -12.84
N PHE A 17 1.57 6.80 -12.50
CA PHE A 17 1.86 5.38 -12.35
C PHE A 17 2.47 4.78 -13.63
N ASP A 18 3.58 4.08 -13.48
CA ASP A 18 4.29 3.38 -14.56
C ASP A 18 4.59 1.93 -14.14
N PRO A 19 3.96 0.92 -14.75
CA PRO A 19 4.12 -0.48 -14.34
C PRO A 19 5.52 -1.05 -14.57
N THR A 20 6.38 -0.36 -15.33
CA THR A 20 7.77 -0.77 -15.55
C THR A 20 8.71 -0.39 -14.39
N LYS A 21 8.27 0.50 -13.49
CA LYS A 21 9.05 0.97 -12.35
C LYS A 21 8.85 0.09 -11.11
N PRO A 22 9.87 -0.03 -10.24
CA PRO A 22 9.70 -0.70 -8.95
C PRO A 22 8.59 -0.03 -8.14
N THR A 23 7.71 -0.84 -7.57
CA THR A 23 6.49 -0.38 -6.89
C THR A 23 6.59 -0.70 -5.40
N LYS A 24 6.46 0.33 -4.56
CA LYS A 24 6.62 0.25 -3.09
C LYS A 24 5.30 0.52 -2.41
N PHE A 25 4.86 -0.38 -1.52
CA PHE A 25 3.72 -0.15 -0.64
C PHE A 25 4.21 0.09 0.78
N ILE A 26 3.83 1.22 1.37
CA ILE A 26 4.14 1.56 2.77
C ILE A 26 2.87 1.39 3.58
N THR A 27 2.89 0.47 4.54
CA THR A 27 1.73 0.13 5.37
C THR A 27 2.01 0.46 6.84
N HIS A 28 1.22 1.37 7.39
CA HIS A 28 1.32 1.75 8.79
C HIS A 28 0.80 0.65 9.74
N GLY A 29 1.08 0.82 11.04
CA GLY A 29 0.65 -0.11 12.08
C GLY A 29 -0.55 0.35 12.89
N PHE A 30 -0.71 -0.27 14.06
CA PHE A 30 -1.72 0.06 15.06
C PHE A 30 -1.62 1.54 15.49
N ASN A 31 -2.78 2.17 15.69
CA ASN A 31 -2.89 3.56 16.17
C ASN A 31 -2.12 4.60 15.31
N SER A 32 -1.97 4.31 14.02
CA SER A 32 -1.30 5.16 13.02
C SER A 32 -2.19 5.31 11.78
N ASN A 33 -1.81 6.18 10.84
CA ASN A 33 -2.50 6.35 9.56
C ASN A 33 -1.54 6.56 8.39
N GLY A 34 -2.02 6.47 7.15
CA GLY A 34 -1.21 6.60 5.93
C GLY A 34 -0.69 8.00 5.62
N ASP A 35 -1.14 9.01 6.38
CA ASP A 35 -0.70 10.41 6.29
C ASP A 35 0.10 10.85 7.52
N SER A 36 0.52 9.91 8.37
CA SER A 36 1.45 10.20 9.47
C SER A 36 2.80 10.63 8.91
N ASP A 37 3.51 11.50 9.62
CA ASP A 37 4.76 12.12 9.13
C ASP A 37 5.76 11.07 8.66
N TRP A 38 6.03 10.04 9.45
CA TRP A 38 6.96 8.96 9.06
C TRP A 38 6.59 8.25 7.75
N VAL A 39 5.30 8.13 7.41
CA VAL A 39 4.85 7.49 6.16
C VAL A 39 5.09 8.43 4.97
N LYS A 40 4.84 9.74 5.17
CA LYS A 40 5.09 10.77 4.15
C LYS A 40 6.59 10.95 3.92
N ASP A 41 7.36 11.06 5.00
CA ASP A 41 8.80 11.22 4.96
C ASP A 41 9.43 10.01 4.25
N MET A 42 9.06 8.78 4.63
CA MET A 42 9.54 7.58 3.94
C MET A 42 9.15 7.55 2.45
N ALA A 43 7.93 7.98 2.11
CA ALA A 43 7.51 8.05 0.71
C ALA A 43 8.34 9.07 -0.07
N GLN A 44 8.63 10.23 0.52
CA GLN A 44 9.47 11.26 -0.10
C GLN A 44 10.90 10.76 -0.28
N GLU A 45 11.51 10.16 0.75
CA GLU A 45 12.87 9.61 0.67
C GLU A 45 12.99 8.51 -0.39
N LEU A 46 11.97 7.67 -0.58
CA LEU A 46 11.94 6.70 -1.67
C LEU A 46 11.92 7.38 -3.04
N LEU A 47 11.10 8.41 -3.21
CA LEU A 47 10.98 9.17 -4.46
C LEU A 47 12.26 9.97 -4.76
N ASP A 48 12.95 10.47 -3.74
CA ASP A 48 14.22 11.18 -3.87
C ASP A 48 15.37 10.21 -4.20
N TYR A 49 15.30 8.97 -3.68
CA TYR A 49 16.31 7.94 -3.94
C TYR A 49 16.22 7.35 -5.35
N GLY A 50 15.02 7.22 -5.91
CA GLY A 50 14.85 6.60 -7.22
C GLY A 50 13.45 6.72 -7.81
N ASP A 51 13.36 6.34 -9.08
CA ASP A 51 12.11 6.42 -9.84
C ASP A 51 11.21 5.23 -9.51
N PHE A 52 10.37 5.41 -8.49
CA PHE A 52 9.47 4.38 -7.98
C PHE A 52 8.01 4.82 -8.06
N ASN A 53 7.10 3.85 -8.18
CA ASN A 53 5.71 4.07 -7.76
C ASN A 53 5.63 3.88 -6.25
N VAL A 54 5.10 4.85 -5.51
CA VAL A 54 4.98 4.76 -4.05
C VAL A 54 3.52 4.87 -3.61
N PHE A 55 3.02 3.79 -3.00
CA PHE A 55 1.66 3.69 -2.48
C PHE A 55 1.67 3.72 -0.96
N ARG A 56 0.95 4.67 -0.37
CA ARG A 56 0.76 4.74 1.08
C ARG A 56 -0.58 4.08 1.43
N VAL A 57 -0.54 2.97 2.14
CA VAL A 57 -1.75 2.24 2.52
C VAL A 57 -2.34 2.88 3.78
N ASN A 58 -3.50 3.52 3.63
CA ASN A 58 -4.21 4.16 4.73
C ASN A 58 -5.38 3.31 5.21
N TRP A 59 -5.18 2.51 6.25
CA TRP A 59 -6.20 1.66 6.87
C TRP A 59 -6.61 2.17 8.25
N LYS A 60 -6.47 3.50 8.48
CA LYS A 60 -6.81 4.19 9.73
C LYS A 60 -8.13 3.72 10.37
N GLY A 61 -9.18 3.53 9.57
CA GLY A 61 -10.49 3.10 10.07
C GLY A 61 -10.46 1.76 10.83
N GLY A 62 -9.58 0.83 10.42
CA GLY A 62 -9.40 -0.47 11.08
C GLY A 62 -8.23 -0.53 12.06
N ALA A 63 -7.38 0.50 12.10
CA ALA A 63 -6.12 0.50 12.88
C ALA A 63 -6.24 1.09 14.29
N TYR A 64 -7.30 1.86 14.56
CA TYR A 64 -7.55 2.48 15.86
C TYR A 64 -8.46 1.60 16.74
N PHE A 65 -8.58 1.95 18.03
CA PHE A 65 -9.32 1.24 19.07
C PHE A 65 -8.63 -0.02 19.63
N PHE A 66 -9.28 -1.18 19.55
CA PHE A 66 -8.91 -2.37 20.31
C PHE A 66 -7.90 -3.20 19.52
N TYR A 67 -6.74 -3.46 20.11
CA TYR A 67 -5.65 -4.21 19.46
C TYR A 67 -6.10 -5.54 18.85
N LYS A 68 -7.01 -6.27 19.53
CA LYS A 68 -7.57 -7.52 19.02
C LYS A 68 -8.38 -7.33 17.72
N LEU A 69 -9.17 -6.27 17.64
CA LEU A 69 -9.93 -5.93 16.42
C LEU A 69 -8.99 -5.45 15.32
N ALA A 70 -8.02 -4.59 15.65
CA ALA A 70 -7.02 -4.13 14.69
C ALA A 70 -6.20 -5.29 14.11
N THR A 71 -5.86 -6.29 14.94
CA THR A 71 -5.20 -7.53 14.50
C THR A 71 -6.11 -8.34 13.59
N ALA A 72 -7.40 -8.50 13.90
CA ALA A 72 -8.33 -9.21 13.03
C ALA A 72 -8.52 -8.50 11.67
N ASN A 73 -8.48 -7.17 11.67
CA ASN A 73 -8.62 -6.36 10.46
C ASN A 73 -7.40 -6.47 9.52
N THR A 74 -6.22 -6.88 9.99
CA THR A 74 -5.02 -7.00 9.12
C THR A 74 -5.28 -7.93 7.95
N ARG A 75 -6.05 -9.00 8.17
CA ARG A 75 -6.39 -9.97 7.14
C ARG A 75 -7.16 -9.32 5.99
N VAL A 76 -8.17 -8.51 6.30
CA VAL A 76 -8.97 -7.82 5.28
C VAL A 76 -8.11 -6.83 4.51
N VAL A 77 -7.30 -6.03 5.21
CA VAL A 77 -6.41 -5.06 4.55
C VAL A 77 -5.37 -5.76 3.66
N GLY A 78 -4.80 -6.88 4.11
CA GLY A 78 -3.87 -7.69 3.32
C GLY A 78 -4.51 -8.21 2.03
N LEU A 79 -5.73 -8.73 2.13
CA LEU A 79 -6.51 -9.19 0.97
C LEU A 79 -6.82 -8.05 -0.01
N GLU A 80 -7.16 -6.86 0.47
CA GLU A 80 -7.40 -5.69 -0.39
C GLU A 80 -6.14 -5.23 -1.14
N ILE A 81 -4.98 -5.21 -0.46
CA ILE A 81 -3.70 -4.92 -1.12
C ILE A 81 -3.38 -6.00 -2.16
N GLY A 82 -3.55 -7.28 -1.81
CA GLY A 82 -3.32 -8.39 -2.72
C GLY A 82 -4.25 -8.35 -3.93
N TYR A 83 -5.50 -7.95 -3.73
CA TYR A 83 -6.47 -7.75 -4.80
C TYR A 83 -6.05 -6.63 -5.75
N LEU A 84 -5.64 -5.48 -5.20
CA LEU A 84 -5.13 -4.36 -5.99
C LEU A 84 -3.88 -4.75 -6.79
N VAL A 85 -2.90 -5.39 -6.16
CA VAL A 85 -1.67 -5.84 -6.82
C VAL A 85 -1.96 -6.84 -7.93
N ASN A 86 -2.81 -7.85 -7.68
CA ASN A 86 -3.21 -8.81 -8.70
C ASN A 86 -3.94 -8.13 -9.86
N TRP A 87 -4.79 -7.15 -9.58
CA TRP A 87 -5.44 -6.36 -10.61
C TRP A 87 -4.40 -5.56 -11.44
N MET A 88 -3.42 -4.93 -10.80
CA MET A 88 -2.34 -4.22 -11.51
C MET A 88 -1.47 -5.17 -12.36
N ILE A 89 -1.18 -6.38 -11.87
CA ILE A 89 -0.47 -7.42 -12.64
C ILE A 89 -1.28 -7.76 -13.91
N ASN A 90 -2.58 -8.03 -13.76
CA ASN A 90 -3.42 -8.50 -14.86
C ASN A 90 -3.71 -7.43 -15.90
N TYR A 91 -3.85 -6.16 -15.50
CA TYR A 91 -4.35 -5.11 -16.39
C TYR A 91 -3.34 -4.02 -16.74
N PHE A 92 -2.28 -3.85 -15.94
CA PHE A 92 -1.17 -2.95 -16.26
C PHE A 92 0.13 -3.69 -16.57
N SER A 93 0.13 -5.03 -16.54
CA SER A 93 1.34 -5.85 -16.76
C SER A 93 2.45 -5.52 -15.77
N LEU A 94 2.08 -5.17 -14.53
CA LEU A 94 3.03 -5.00 -13.42
C LEU A 94 3.76 -6.31 -13.17
N ASP A 95 5.09 -6.30 -13.13
CA ASP A 95 5.88 -7.46 -12.73
C ASP A 95 5.76 -7.65 -11.20
N PRO A 96 5.27 -8.80 -10.70
CA PRO A 96 5.23 -9.07 -9.26
C PRO A 96 6.62 -8.99 -8.60
N ALA A 97 7.72 -9.26 -9.31
CA ALA A 97 9.08 -9.13 -8.78
C ALA A 97 9.47 -7.67 -8.50
N ASN A 98 8.78 -6.70 -9.10
CA ASN A 98 8.99 -5.28 -8.87
C ASN A 98 8.22 -4.74 -7.65
N VAL A 99 7.35 -5.55 -7.04
CA VAL A 99 6.54 -5.15 -5.88
C VAL A 99 7.30 -5.39 -4.58
N HIS A 100 7.43 -4.36 -3.75
CA HIS A 100 8.01 -4.45 -2.41
C HIS A 100 7.03 -3.87 -1.38
N LEU A 101 6.70 -4.68 -0.38
CA LEU A 101 5.85 -4.30 0.75
C LEU A 101 6.72 -3.89 1.94
N ILE A 102 6.48 -2.71 2.48
CA ILE A 102 7.15 -2.15 3.66
C ILE A 102 6.09 -1.97 4.75
N GLY A 103 6.07 -2.89 5.71
CA GLY A 103 5.08 -2.90 6.79
C GLY A 103 5.70 -2.62 8.15
N HIS A 104 5.13 -1.68 8.91
CA HIS A 104 5.54 -1.39 10.29
C HIS A 104 4.50 -1.92 11.31
N SER A 105 4.94 -2.62 12.36
CA SER A 105 4.06 -3.17 13.40
C SER A 105 2.95 -4.06 12.79
N LEU A 106 1.66 -3.81 13.04
CA LEU A 106 0.58 -4.56 12.37
C LEU A 106 0.63 -4.46 10.84
N GLY A 107 1.27 -3.42 10.29
CA GLY A 107 1.54 -3.32 8.86
C GLY A 107 2.41 -4.44 8.31
N SER A 108 3.34 -5.01 9.10
CA SER A 108 4.16 -6.15 8.63
C SER A 108 3.34 -7.44 8.53
N HIS A 109 2.37 -7.63 9.44
CA HIS A 109 1.40 -8.71 9.35
C HIS A 109 0.50 -8.55 8.14
N ILE A 110 0.03 -7.32 7.85
CA ILE A 110 -0.73 -7.00 6.63
C ILE A 110 0.05 -7.40 5.37
N SER A 111 1.36 -7.12 5.33
CA SER A 111 2.22 -7.55 4.20
C SER A 111 2.28 -9.07 4.05
N GLY A 112 2.25 -9.83 5.16
CA GLY A 112 2.18 -11.29 5.13
C GLY A 112 0.80 -11.84 4.77
N ASP A 113 -0.27 -11.12 5.13
CA ASP A 113 -1.66 -11.47 4.82
C ASP A 113 -2.06 -11.21 3.35
N MET A 114 -1.15 -10.67 2.53
CA MET A 114 -1.37 -10.41 1.11
C MET A 114 -1.55 -11.71 0.27
N CYS A 115 -1.17 -12.86 0.82
CA CYS A 115 -1.23 -14.18 0.18
C CYS A 115 -2.51 -14.97 0.49
#